data_AF-A0AAF0EGF3-F1
#
_entry.id   AF-A0AAF0EGF3-F1
#
_cell.length_a   1.000
_cell.length_b   1.000
_cell.length_c   1.000
_cell.angle_alpha   90.00
_cell.angle_beta   90.00
_cell.angle_gamma   90.00
#
_symmetry.space_group_name_H-M   'P 1'
#
loop_
_entity.id
_entity.type
_entity.pdbx_description
1 polymer ?
#
loop_
_entity_poly.entity_id
_entity_poly.type
_entity_poly.pdbx_seq_one_letter_code
_entity_poly.pdbx_strand_id
1 'polypeptide(L)'
;MEAVAGSWDAWRTAPAAAPAAQRYVDDAVAYGKILASSEDARNALSPAALWSHVRTVLDAWTSFEAQVDPHRRDERARWADVARATLGLLRNSAVESQHARMMGSDVQRWMQTLLVFERMSDPLHERTSLAAQVFLLNCVPPGDEKLSDLVHCKPARRAMEVVLHLYEAALYEETSDTVSITIALVDRLFGAGLIGPLLDTLGTDMDIRPAQLALLRALIECLHQHVQTPPADQVEAPWVANVRPLIDRAVALSTYAAESMQQVANEGTDAQGLVRAYMGLLALFECLHWAGLRAHQDVTAARTTEAAALLPLLREPAVLGACIELLRQARSFYPPKAPFAPTSASVPEGHAQSALHTKEPDDGRPGLPRLKRSALQLLGTLSFPAGSHDRPAVRDVQDRVRELGGLIDVLSLTALDELNPYIREHAVFALRNLLEQNAASQALVKELQPMPSSGS
;
A
#
# COMPACT_ATOMS: atom_id res chain seq x y z
N MET A 1 8.30 39.28 -5.58
CA MET A 1 8.10 38.80 -6.97
C MET A 1 8.89 39.59 -8.00
N GLU A 2 8.84 40.93 -8.03
CA GLU A 2 9.56 41.71 -9.06
C GLU A 2 11.06 41.42 -9.13
N ALA A 3 11.74 41.30 -7.98
CA ALA A 3 13.15 40.92 -7.92
C ALA A 3 13.43 39.54 -8.56
N VAL A 4 12.58 38.54 -8.27
CA VAL A 4 12.66 37.17 -8.81
C VAL A 4 12.44 37.16 -10.33
N ALA A 5 11.45 37.93 -10.82
CA ALA A 5 11.20 38.06 -12.25
C ALA A 5 12.38 38.76 -12.97
N GLY A 6 12.93 39.82 -12.36
CA GLY A 6 14.08 40.54 -12.91
C GLY A 6 15.36 39.70 -12.98
N SER A 7 15.65 38.88 -11.95
CA SER A 7 16.79 37.96 -11.99
C SER A 7 16.57 36.80 -12.96
N TRP A 8 15.32 36.35 -13.15
CA TRP A 8 14.99 35.39 -14.21
C TRP A 8 15.27 35.94 -15.60
N ASP A 9 14.80 37.14 -15.92
CA ASP A 9 15.02 37.76 -17.23
C ASP A 9 16.52 37.97 -17.50
N ALA A 10 17.27 38.40 -16.47
CA ALA A 10 18.72 38.52 -16.55
C ALA A 10 19.40 37.18 -16.83
N TRP A 11 18.97 36.09 -16.18
CA TRP A 11 19.56 34.78 -16.43
C TRP A 11 19.14 34.18 -17.77
N ARG A 12 17.87 34.31 -18.17
CA ARG A 12 17.34 33.78 -19.44
C ARG A 12 18.06 34.34 -20.66
N THR A 13 18.53 35.58 -20.58
CA THR A 13 19.31 36.23 -21.65
C THR A 13 20.77 35.76 -21.71
N ALA A 14 21.30 35.20 -20.62
CA ALA A 14 22.67 34.69 -20.54
C ALA A 14 22.76 33.40 -19.69
N PRO A 15 22.18 32.27 -20.14
CA PRO A 15 22.06 31.06 -19.31
C PRO A 15 23.41 30.42 -18.96
N ALA A 16 24.45 30.68 -19.75
CA ALA A 16 25.82 30.25 -19.48
C ALA A 16 26.50 31.01 -18.33
N ALA A 17 25.96 32.16 -17.89
CA ALA A 17 26.53 32.96 -16.82
C ALA A 17 26.15 32.43 -15.43
N ALA A 18 27.06 31.71 -14.79
CA ALA A 18 26.85 31.15 -13.44
C ALA A 18 26.38 32.18 -12.38
N PRO A 19 26.88 33.44 -12.34
CA PRO A 19 26.42 34.42 -11.37
C PRO A 19 24.95 34.82 -11.53
N ALA A 20 24.42 34.78 -12.76
CA ALA A 20 23.03 35.13 -13.02
C ALA A 20 22.07 34.03 -12.55
N ALA A 21 22.44 32.76 -12.73
CA ALA A 21 21.71 31.61 -12.18
C ALA A 21 21.64 31.67 -10.65
N GLN A 22 22.79 31.90 -10.00
CA GLN A 22 22.87 31.97 -8.53
C GLN A 22 22.02 33.13 -7.99
N ARG A 23 22.06 34.29 -8.64
CA ARG A 23 21.24 35.44 -8.25
C ARG A 23 19.75 35.13 -8.29
N TYR A 24 19.28 34.43 -9.33
CA TYR A 24 17.89 33.98 -9.38
C TYR A 24 17.55 33.04 -8.22
N VAL A 25 18.42 32.05 -7.94
CA VAL A 25 18.24 31.12 -6.83
C VAL A 25 18.15 31.87 -5.51
N ASP A 26 19.03 32.82 -5.26
CA ASP A 26 19.06 33.61 -4.02
C ASP A 26 17.79 34.46 -3.87
N ASP A 27 17.37 35.15 -4.93
CA ASP A 27 16.15 35.97 -4.93
C ASP A 27 14.89 35.11 -4.70
N ALA A 28 14.81 33.94 -5.36
CA ALA A 28 13.71 33.01 -5.22
C ALA A 28 13.67 32.39 -3.81
N VAL A 29 14.82 31.99 -3.25
CA VAL A 29 14.89 31.47 -1.88
C VAL A 29 14.53 32.54 -0.85
N ALA A 30 15.03 33.76 -1.01
CA ALA A 30 14.70 34.87 -0.13
C ALA A 30 13.19 35.18 -0.16
N TYR A 31 12.60 35.24 -1.36
CA TYR A 31 11.17 35.46 -1.50
C TYR A 31 10.35 34.28 -0.97
N GLY A 32 10.79 33.05 -1.19
CA GLY A 32 10.18 31.85 -0.63
C GLY A 32 10.13 31.87 0.90
N LYS A 33 11.19 32.34 1.58
CA LYS A 33 11.20 32.50 3.04
C LYS A 33 10.13 33.49 3.50
N ILE A 34 9.97 34.61 2.80
CA ILE A 34 8.92 35.60 3.09
C ILE A 34 7.53 34.95 2.96
N LEU A 35 7.27 34.20 1.89
CA LEU A 35 6.00 33.50 1.69
C LEU A 35 5.74 32.46 2.78
N ALA A 36 6.77 31.79 3.28
CA ALA A 36 6.61 30.82 4.37
C ALA A 36 6.23 31.50 5.69
N SER A 37 6.79 32.68 5.98
CA SER A 37 6.65 33.34 7.29
C SER A 37 5.53 34.38 7.37
N SER A 38 4.89 34.77 6.27
CA SER A 38 3.90 35.86 6.25
C SER A 38 2.65 35.50 5.46
N GLU A 39 1.52 35.47 6.16
CA GLU A 39 0.19 35.30 5.56
C GLU A 39 -0.18 36.50 4.68
N ASP A 40 0.09 37.73 5.14
CA ASP A 40 -0.12 38.94 4.34
C ASP A 40 0.65 38.91 3.01
N ALA A 41 1.88 38.40 3.02
CA ALA A 41 2.67 38.26 1.80
C ALA A 41 2.10 37.21 0.84
N ARG A 42 1.49 36.14 1.36
CA ARG A 42 0.75 35.15 0.54
C ARG A 42 -0.52 35.77 -0.02
N ASN A 43 -1.33 36.43 0.81
CA ASN A 43 -2.56 37.10 0.38
C ASN A 43 -2.32 38.21 -0.65
N ALA A 44 -1.19 38.92 -0.57
CA ALA A 44 -0.78 39.94 -1.53
C ALA A 44 -0.21 39.34 -2.84
N LEU A 45 0.14 38.06 -2.87
CA LEU A 45 0.70 37.40 -4.03
C LEU A 45 -0.41 37.08 -5.03
N SER A 46 -0.30 37.59 -6.26
CA SER A 46 -1.16 37.14 -7.35
C SER A 46 -0.84 35.68 -7.72
N PRO A 47 -1.77 34.72 -7.52
CA PRO A 47 -1.52 33.31 -7.84
C PRO A 47 -1.27 33.13 -9.34
N ALA A 48 -1.97 33.89 -10.18
CA ALA A 48 -1.80 33.89 -11.62
C ALA A 48 -0.41 34.37 -12.05
N ALA A 49 0.13 35.40 -11.39
CA ALA A 49 1.46 35.92 -11.68
C ALA A 49 2.56 34.94 -11.25
N LEU A 50 2.45 34.38 -10.04
CA LEU A 50 3.37 33.33 -9.58
C LEU A 50 3.33 32.14 -10.54
N TRP A 51 2.13 31.69 -10.89
CA TRP A 51 1.98 30.56 -11.77
C TRP A 51 2.56 30.80 -13.16
N SER A 52 2.32 31.98 -13.73
CA SER A 52 2.90 32.35 -15.01
C SER A 52 4.43 32.39 -14.98
N HIS A 53 5.02 32.90 -13.89
CA HIS A 53 6.46 32.90 -13.69
C HIS A 53 7.01 31.47 -13.61
N VAL A 54 6.44 30.64 -12.74
CA VAL A 54 6.90 29.26 -12.53
C VAL A 54 6.81 28.46 -13.82
N ARG A 55 5.70 28.57 -14.56
CA ARG A 55 5.54 27.96 -15.88
C ARG A 55 6.66 28.36 -16.83
N THR A 56 6.99 29.65 -16.90
CA THR A 56 8.04 30.15 -17.79
C THR A 56 9.39 29.52 -17.49
N VAL A 57 9.72 29.36 -16.20
CA VAL A 57 10.98 28.74 -15.78
C VAL A 57 11.03 27.24 -16.08
N LEU A 58 9.94 26.53 -15.79
CA LEU A 58 9.88 25.08 -15.98
C LEU A 58 9.82 24.66 -17.44
N ASP A 59 9.11 25.42 -18.29
CA ASP A 59 9.10 25.20 -19.73
C ASP A 59 10.50 25.41 -20.31
N ALA A 60 11.22 26.44 -19.85
CA ALA A 60 12.60 26.69 -20.27
C ALA A 60 13.56 25.58 -19.84
N TRP A 61 13.43 25.09 -18.59
CA TRP A 61 14.21 23.94 -18.12
C TRP A 61 13.90 22.66 -18.92
N THR A 62 12.62 22.37 -19.17
CA THR A 62 12.22 21.17 -19.94
C THR A 62 12.74 21.23 -21.37
N SER A 63 12.70 22.41 -22.00
CA SER A 63 13.29 22.61 -23.32
C SER A 63 14.81 22.44 -23.30
N PHE A 64 15.49 22.89 -22.24
CA PHE A 64 16.92 22.71 -22.06
C PHE A 64 17.28 21.22 -21.87
N GLU A 65 16.58 20.52 -20.98
CA GLU A 65 16.83 19.11 -20.67
C GLU A 65 16.64 18.19 -21.88
N ALA A 66 15.66 18.47 -22.75
CA ALA A 66 15.45 17.75 -24.00
C ALA A 66 16.62 17.89 -25.01
N GLN A 67 17.46 18.91 -24.86
CA GLN A 67 18.52 19.27 -25.82
C GLN A 67 19.93 19.08 -25.26
N VAL A 68 20.08 18.87 -23.93
CA VAL A 68 21.39 18.89 -23.30
C VAL A 68 22.13 17.56 -23.48
N ASP A 69 23.42 17.66 -23.79
CA ASP A 69 24.34 16.52 -23.74
C ASP A 69 24.45 16.00 -22.29
N PRO A 70 24.20 14.71 -22.02
CA PRO A 70 24.35 14.10 -20.70
C PRO A 70 25.70 14.35 -20.00
N HIS A 71 26.75 14.68 -20.77
CA HIS A 71 28.08 14.95 -20.26
C HIS A 71 28.27 16.38 -19.70
N ARG A 72 27.34 17.32 -19.95
CA ARG A 72 27.43 18.72 -19.45
C ARG A 72 26.84 18.89 -18.04
N ARG A 73 27.44 18.19 -17.07
CA ARG A 73 26.95 18.10 -15.68
C ARG A 73 26.76 19.46 -14.98
N ASP A 74 27.72 20.38 -15.11
CA ASP A 74 27.67 21.66 -14.37
C ASP A 74 26.57 22.60 -14.86
N GLU A 75 26.28 22.59 -16.16
CA GLU A 75 25.20 23.39 -16.73
C GLU A 75 23.83 22.81 -16.35
N ARG A 76 23.71 21.48 -16.40
CA ARG A 76 22.52 20.77 -15.93
C ARG A 76 22.26 21.05 -14.45
N ALA A 77 23.30 21.05 -13.61
CA ALA A 77 23.18 21.35 -12.18
C ALA A 77 22.63 22.76 -11.92
N ARG A 78 23.17 23.78 -12.59
CA ARG A 78 22.71 25.17 -12.44
C ARG A 78 21.24 25.33 -12.81
N TRP A 79 20.83 24.74 -13.91
CA TRP A 79 19.44 24.79 -14.31
C TRP A 79 18.51 24.02 -13.35
N ALA A 80 18.97 22.89 -12.82
CA ALA A 80 18.24 22.18 -11.78
C ALA A 80 18.10 23.01 -10.49
N ASP A 81 19.13 23.78 -10.10
CA ASP A 81 19.06 24.69 -8.94
C ASP A 81 18.00 25.78 -9.15
N VAL A 82 17.95 26.37 -10.34
CA VAL A 82 16.94 27.39 -10.69
C VAL A 82 15.53 26.80 -10.68
N ALA A 83 15.34 25.62 -11.27
CA ALA A 83 14.06 24.91 -11.21
C ALA A 83 13.68 24.62 -9.75
N ARG A 84 14.59 24.08 -8.92
CA ARG A 84 14.35 23.80 -7.49
C ARG A 84 13.97 25.05 -6.70
N ALA A 85 14.66 26.17 -6.90
CA ALA A 85 14.34 27.43 -6.22
C ALA A 85 12.94 27.95 -6.60
N THR A 86 12.58 27.85 -7.88
CA THR A 86 11.25 28.20 -8.41
C THR A 86 10.14 27.37 -7.77
N LEU A 87 10.41 26.09 -7.59
CA LEU A 87 9.48 25.13 -7.02
C LEU A 87 9.33 25.31 -5.50
N GLY A 88 10.37 25.80 -4.82
CA GLY A 88 10.30 26.27 -3.44
C GLY A 88 9.31 27.43 -3.25
N LEU A 89 9.18 28.32 -4.24
CA LEU A 89 8.17 29.40 -4.22
C LEU A 89 6.75 28.82 -4.23
N LEU A 90 6.50 27.85 -5.13
CA LEU A 90 5.22 27.18 -5.20
C LEU A 90 4.85 26.51 -3.89
N ARG A 91 5.76 25.70 -3.33
CA ARG A 91 5.54 25.02 -2.04
C ARG A 91 5.11 26.00 -0.96
N ASN A 92 5.87 27.08 -0.80
CA ASN A 92 5.63 28.04 0.28
C ASN A 92 4.39 28.92 0.02
N SER A 93 3.95 29.06 -1.24
CA SER A 93 2.69 29.73 -1.59
C SER A 93 1.46 28.82 -1.43
N ALA A 94 1.62 27.51 -1.64
CA ALA A 94 0.53 26.54 -1.69
C ALA A 94 0.09 26.05 -0.30
N VAL A 95 0.53 26.69 0.79
CA VAL A 95 0.12 26.39 2.15
C VAL A 95 -1.37 26.69 2.36
N GLU A 96 -1.93 27.64 1.61
CA GLU A 96 -3.35 27.99 1.64
C GLU A 96 -4.14 27.37 0.48
N SER A 97 -5.34 26.85 0.80
CA SER A 97 -6.20 26.14 -0.14
C SER A 97 -6.61 27.00 -1.35
N GLN A 98 -6.72 28.32 -1.19
CA GLN A 98 -7.09 29.25 -2.26
C GLN A 98 -6.00 29.35 -3.34
N HIS A 99 -4.73 29.45 -2.92
CA HIS A 99 -3.59 29.51 -3.81
C HIS A 99 -3.41 28.19 -4.58
N ALA A 100 -3.58 27.06 -3.90
CA ALA A 100 -3.48 25.74 -4.51
C ALA A 100 -4.63 25.45 -5.50
N ARG A 101 -5.87 25.87 -5.19
CA ARG A 101 -7.06 25.68 -6.06
C ARG A 101 -6.98 26.49 -7.36
N MET A 102 -6.52 27.74 -7.30
CA MET A 102 -6.34 28.57 -8.51
C MET A 102 -5.25 28.04 -9.43
N MET A 103 -4.21 27.44 -8.86
CA MET A 103 -3.16 26.77 -9.61
C MET A 103 -3.64 25.46 -10.27
N GLY A 104 -4.63 24.77 -9.70
CA GLY A 104 -5.12 23.49 -10.22
C GLY A 104 -5.90 23.51 -11.54
N SER A 105 -5.91 24.59 -12.33
CA SER A 105 -6.63 24.63 -13.63
C SER A 105 -5.93 23.85 -14.76
N ASP A 106 -4.68 23.45 -14.59
CA ASP A 106 -3.88 22.71 -15.59
C ASP A 106 -3.14 21.51 -14.96
N VAL A 107 -3.90 20.58 -14.34
CA VAL A 107 -3.38 19.39 -13.63
C VAL A 107 -2.41 18.58 -14.51
N GLN A 108 -2.70 18.45 -15.81
CA GLN A 108 -1.86 17.68 -16.73
C GLN A 108 -0.44 18.22 -16.83
N ARG A 109 -0.30 19.55 -16.94
CA ARG A 109 1.01 20.21 -17.06
C ARG A 109 1.76 20.26 -15.74
N TRP A 110 1.03 20.29 -14.62
CA TRP A 110 1.62 20.12 -13.29
C TRP A 110 2.27 18.77 -13.08
N MET A 111 1.63 17.74 -13.58
CA MET A 111 2.15 16.40 -13.43
C MET A 111 3.40 16.21 -14.30
N GLN A 112 3.45 16.88 -15.46
CA GLN A 112 4.70 17.00 -16.21
C GLN A 112 5.80 17.69 -15.39
N THR A 113 5.49 18.74 -14.63
CA THR A 113 6.44 19.34 -13.68
C THR A 113 6.94 18.34 -12.64
N LEU A 114 6.06 17.55 -12.01
CA LEU A 114 6.46 16.48 -11.06
C LEU A 114 7.36 15.42 -11.70
N LEU A 115 7.14 15.09 -12.97
CA LEU A 115 8.01 14.17 -13.72
C LEU A 115 9.35 14.80 -14.10
N VAL A 116 9.37 16.10 -14.29
CA VAL A 116 10.58 16.88 -14.47
C VAL A 116 11.38 16.92 -13.16
N PHE A 117 10.71 17.01 -12.00
CA PHE A 117 11.34 16.91 -10.69
C PHE A 117 11.99 15.55 -10.42
N GLU A 118 11.33 14.46 -10.77
CA GLU A 118 11.91 13.12 -10.65
C GLU A 118 13.21 13.03 -11.44
N ARG A 119 13.20 13.50 -12.69
CA ARG A 119 14.40 13.54 -13.56
C ARG A 119 15.51 14.49 -13.07
N MET A 120 15.17 15.46 -12.23
CA MET A 120 16.11 16.40 -11.58
C MET A 120 16.68 15.85 -10.27
N SER A 121 16.01 14.89 -9.65
CA SER A 121 16.37 14.40 -8.33
C SER A 121 17.45 13.33 -8.47
N ASP A 122 18.68 13.70 -8.16
CA ASP A 122 19.62 12.75 -7.54
C ASP A 122 18.87 12.12 -6.34
N PRO A 123 19.01 10.81 -6.02
CA PRO A 123 18.28 10.14 -4.94
C PRO A 123 18.46 10.75 -3.52
N LEU A 124 19.15 11.88 -3.39
CA LEU A 124 19.62 12.49 -2.16
C LEU A 124 18.88 13.79 -1.75
N HIS A 125 17.94 14.32 -2.55
CA HIS A 125 17.28 15.60 -2.23
C HIS A 125 15.81 15.48 -1.80
N GLU A 126 15.58 14.77 -0.70
CA GLU A 126 14.28 14.58 -0.01
C GLU A 126 13.45 15.86 0.13
N ARG A 127 14.09 17.00 0.44
CA ARG A 127 13.38 18.30 0.57
C ARG A 127 12.67 18.75 -0.69
N THR A 128 13.18 18.35 -1.85
CA THR A 128 12.63 18.74 -3.16
C THR A 128 11.46 17.84 -3.54
N SER A 129 11.60 16.52 -3.33
CA SER A 129 10.51 15.57 -3.58
C SER A 129 9.34 15.81 -2.62
N LEU A 130 9.64 16.11 -1.35
CA LEU A 130 8.64 16.48 -0.35
C LEU A 130 7.84 17.72 -0.76
N ALA A 131 8.52 18.75 -1.26
CA ALA A 131 7.89 19.98 -1.74
C ALA A 131 6.85 19.71 -2.85
N ALA A 132 7.23 18.83 -3.78
CA ALA A 132 6.41 18.38 -4.89
C ALA A 132 5.16 17.62 -4.41
N GLN A 133 5.33 16.72 -3.43
CA GLN A 133 4.23 15.94 -2.85
C GLN A 133 3.25 16.82 -2.05
N VAL A 134 3.73 17.72 -1.19
CA VAL A 134 2.88 18.67 -0.44
C VAL A 134 2.07 19.53 -1.41
N PHE A 135 2.72 20.02 -2.46
CA PHE A 135 2.05 20.80 -3.48
C PHE A 135 0.96 19.99 -4.18
N LEU A 136 1.28 18.77 -4.61
CA LEU A 136 0.32 17.85 -5.21
C LEU A 136 -0.89 17.64 -4.29
N LEU A 137 -0.64 17.31 -3.02
CA LEU A 137 -1.68 17.17 -2.01
C LEU A 137 -2.56 18.43 -1.96
N ASN A 138 -1.99 19.62 -1.90
CA ASN A 138 -2.80 20.84 -1.78
C ASN A 138 -3.63 21.16 -3.04
N CYS A 139 -3.20 20.70 -4.22
CA CYS A 139 -3.91 20.91 -5.49
C CYS A 139 -5.11 19.97 -5.70
N VAL A 140 -5.17 18.85 -4.99
CA VAL A 140 -6.29 17.89 -5.08
C VAL A 140 -7.00 17.76 -3.72
N PRO A 141 -7.76 18.78 -3.27
CA PRO A 141 -8.46 18.73 -1.98
C PRO A 141 -9.44 17.55 -1.91
N PRO A 142 -9.83 17.10 -0.69
CA PRO A 142 -10.83 16.05 -0.53
C PRO A 142 -12.13 16.41 -1.28
N GLY A 143 -12.66 15.46 -2.04
CA GLY A 143 -13.88 15.64 -2.84
C GLY A 143 -13.72 16.45 -4.13
N ASP A 144 -12.49 16.82 -4.53
CA ASP A 144 -12.24 17.50 -5.80
C ASP A 144 -12.34 16.52 -6.98
N GLU A 145 -13.07 16.90 -8.03
CA GLU A 145 -13.20 16.10 -9.27
C GLU A 145 -11.85 15.80 -9.91
N LYS A 146 -10.84 16.65 -9.70
CA LYS A 146 -9.47 16.48 -10.20
C LYS A 146 -8.72 15.31 -9.58
N LEU A 147 -9.20 14.74 -8.48
CA LEU A 147 -8.66 13.47 -7.97
C LEU A 147 -8.74 12.37 -9.03
N SER A 148 -9.76 12.40 -9.88
CA SER A 148 -9.93 11.48 -11.01
C SER A 148 -8.78 11.56 -12.03
N ASP A 149 -8.20 12.76 -12.20
CA ASP A 149 -7.08 12.95 -13.13
C ASP A 149 -5.86 12.12 -12.70
N LEU A 150 -5.59 11.97 -11.39
CA LEU A 150 -4.49 11.15 -10.88
C LEU A 150 -4.54 9.68 -11.34
N VAL A 151 -5.71 9.21 -11.76
CA VAL A 151 -5.91 7.86 -12.26
C VAL A 151 -5.93 7.83 -13.79
N HIS A 152 -6.76 8.69 -14.37
CA HIS A 152 -7.12 8.59 -15.79
C HIS A 152 -6.23 9.43 -16.71
N CYS A 153 -5.58 10.47 -16.19
CA CYS A 153 -4.66 11.30 -16.98
C CYS A 153 -3.24 10.72 -16.93
N LYS A 154 -2.69 10.32 -18.08
CA LYS A 154 -1.39 9.61 -18.15
C LYS A 154 -0.24 10.32 -17.43
N PRO A 155 -0.01 11.64 -17.60
CA PRO A 155 1.01 12.36 -16.83
C PRO A 155 0.76 12.32 -15.31
N ALA A 156 -0.50 12.47 -14.89
CA ALA A 156 -0.89 12.48 -13.49
C ALA A 156 -0.72 11.12 -12.82
N ARG A 157 -1.13 10.05 -13.51
CA ARG A 157 -0.84 8.69 -13.09
C ARG A 157 0.64 8.42 -12.94
N ARG A 158 1.46 8.88 -13.89
CA ARG A 158 2.91 8.71 -13.79
C ARG A 158 3.50 9.49 -12.61
N ALA A 159 2.97 10.67 -12.29
CA ALA A 159 3.37 11.39 -11.08
C ALA A 159 2.97 10.61 -9.82
N MET A 160 1.78 10.00 -9.79
CA MET A 160 1.35 9.13 -8.69
C MET A 160 2.28 7.90 -8.55
N GLU A 161 2.69 7.27 -9.65
CA GLU A 161 3.71 6.19 -9.63
C GLU A 161 5.02 6.63 -8.97
N VAL A 162 5.47 7.87 -9.24
CA VAL A 162 6.66 8.44 -8.60
C VAL A 162 6.44 8.64 -7.10
N VAL A 163 5.29 9.18 -6.69
CA VAL A 163 4.95 9.34 -5.26
C VAL A 163 4.99 7.99 -4.54
N LEU A 164 4.40 6.96 -5.14
CA LEU A 164 4.40 5.59 -4.60
C LEU A 164 5.81 4.98 -4.53
N HIS A 165 6.67 5.29 -5.50
CA HIS A 165 8.07 4.86 -5.44
C HIS A 165 8.84 5.55 -4.32
N LEU A 166 8.62 6.85 -4.12
CA LEU A 166 9.23 7.62 -3.03
C LEU A 166 8.75 7.16 -1.66
N TYR A 167 7.49 6.75 -1.54
CA TYR A 167 6.95 6.15 -0.32
C TYR A 167 7.73 4.90 0.11
N GLU A 168 7.99 3.98 -0.83
CA GLU A 168 8.78 2.77 -0.54
C GLU A 168 10.21 3.08 -0.09
N ALA A 169 10.84 4.09 -0.69
CA ALA A 169 12.16 4.54 -0.26
C ALA A 169 12.11 5.15 1.16
N ALA A 170 11.09 5.95 1.45
CA ALA A 170 10.92 6.65 2.72
C ALA A 170 10.57 5.73 3.90
N LEU A 171 10.03 4.52 3.67
CA LEU A 171 9.72 3.55 4.75
C LEU A 171 10.96 3.13 5.56
N TYR A 172 12.15 3.30 5.01
CA TYR A 172 13.42 2.98 5.69
C TYR A 172 14.03 4.18 6.42
N GLU A 173 13.40 5.36 6.35
CA GLU A 173 13.88 6.60 6.94
C GLU A 173 12.94 7.03 8.09
N GLU A 174 13.45 7.02 9.33
CA GLU A 174 12.62 7.26 10.53
C GLU A 174 11.97 8.66 10.59
N THR A 175 12.46 9.64 9.84
CA THR A 175 12.03 11.04 9.91
C THR A 175 11.39 11.57 8.63
N SER A 176 11.01 10.70 7.68
CA SER A 176 10.53 11.19 6.38
C SER A 176 9.04 11.59 6.41
N ASP A 177 8.78 12.87 6.14
CA ASP A 177 7.42 13.41 5.97
C ASP A 177 6.71 12.87 4.70
N THR A 178 7.46 12.24 3.79
CA THR A 178 6.96 11.61 2.55
C THR A 178 5.89 10.55 2.84
N VAL A 179 6.06 9.79 3.93
CA VAL A 179 5.12 8.74 4.34
C VAL A 179 3.75 9.35 4.65
N SER A 180 3.71 10.37 5.51
CA SER A 180 2.49 11.05 5.93
C SER A 180 1.73 11.70 4.76
N ILE A 181 2.46 12.32 3.81
CA ILE A 181 1.83 12.96 2.65
C ILE A 181 1.28 11.92 1.67
N THR A 182 2.01 10.83 1.44
CA THR A 182 1.53 9.75 0.57
C THR A 182 0.26 9.12 1.14
N ILE A 183 0.23 8.83 2.45
CA ILE A 183 -0.96 8.34 3.13
C ILE A 183 -2.13 9.32 2.97
N ALA A 184 -1.90 10.62 3.16
CA ALA A 184 -2.95 11.63 2.97
C ALA A 184 -3.47 11.72 1.52
N LEU A 185 -2.62 11.51 0.51
CA LEU A 185 -3.03 11.43 -0.89
C LEU A 185 -3.87 10.17 -1.16
N VAL A 186 -3.43 9.02 -0.65
CA VAL A 186 -4.13 7.74 -0.79
C VAL A 186 -5.48 7.77 -0.07
N ASP A 187 -5.56 8.40 1.10
CA ASP A 187 -6.81 8.60 1.83
C ASP A 187 -7.82 9.45 1.04
N ARG A 188 -7.35 10.47 0.31
CA ARG A 188 -8.24 11.25 -0.59
C ARG A 188 -8.72 10.44 -1.79
N LEU A 189 -7.86 9.62 -2.37
CA LEU A 189 -8.26 8.68 -3.43
C LEU A 189 -9.26 7.65 -2.91
N PHE A 190 -9.09 7.18 -1.68
CA PHE A 190 -10.04 6.32 -0.99
C PHE A 190 -11.38 7.03 -0.79
N GLY A 191 -11.39 8.25 -0.25
CA GLY A 191 -12.59 9.08 -0.11
C GLY A 191 -13.32 9.35 -1.43
N ALA A 192 -12.61 9.30 -2.57
CA ALA A 192 -13.17 9.46 -3.91
C ALA A 192 -13.54 8.14 -4.62
N GLY A 193 -13.28 6.97 -4.01
CA GLY A 193 -13.60 5.67 -4.62
C GLY A 193 -12.65 5.25 -5.75
N LEU A 194 -11.42 5.78 -5.76
CA LEU A 194 -10.48 5.68 -6.88
C LEU A 194 -9.36 4.63 -6.70
N ILE A 195 -9.36 3.88 -5.59
CA ILE A 195 -8.29 2.90 -5.31
C ILE A 195 -8.28 1.76 -6.33
N GLY A 196 -9.43 1.15 -6.61
CA GLY A 196 -9.55 0.09 -7.61
C GLY A 196 -9.10 0.54 -9.01
N PRO A 197 -9.68 1.63 -9.55
CA PRO A 197 -9.25 2.20 -10.81
C PRO A 197 -7.74 2.51 -10.87
N LEU A 198 -7.16 3.05 -9.79
CA LEU A 198 -5.71 3.28 -9.75
C LEU A 198 -4.92 1.98 -9.83
N LEU A 199 -5.29 0.96 -9.04
CA LEU A 199 -4.64 -0.36 -9.07
C LEU A 199 -4.62 -0.99 -10.47
N ASP A 200 -5.75 -0.91 -11.20
CA ASP A 200 -5.87 -1.41 -12.57
C ASP A 200 -4.93 -0.69 -13.54
N THR A 201 -4.77 0.62 -13.37
CA THR A 201 -3.91 1.40 -14.25
C THR A 201 -2.42 1.20 -13.97
N LEU A 202 -2.05 0.76 -12.77
CA LEU A 202 -0.66 0.55 -12.35
C LEU A 202 -0.10 -0.81 -12.79
N GLY A 203 -0.94 -1.82 -13.00
CA GLY A 203 -0.51 -3.17 -13.38
C GLY A 203 -1.65 -4.16 -13.55
N THR A 204 -1.30 -5.43 -13.78
CA THR A 204 -2.26 -6.53 -13.99
C THR A 204 -2.61 -7.23 -12.67
N ASP A 205 -3.65 -8.06 -12.68
CA ASP A 205 -4.12 -8.78 -11.49
C ASP A 205 -3.17 -9.88 -11.02
N MET A 206 -2.49 -10.54 -11.96
CA MET A 206 -1.69 -11.75 -11.73
C MET A 206 -0.22 -11.45 -11.42
N ASP A 207 0.21 -10.19 -11.56
CA ASP A 207 1.60 -9.76 -11.37
C ASP A 207 1.62 -8.39 -10.69
N ILE A 208 1.63 -8.40 -9.35
CA ILE A 208 1.61 -7.19 -8.54
C ILE A 208 2.95 -6.46 -8.69
N ARG A 209 2.88 -5.29 -9.33
CA ARG A 209 4.03 -4.41 -9.55
C ARG A 209 4.40 -3.64 -8.29
N PRO A 210 5.65 -3.13 -8.18
CA PRO A 210 6.07 -2.34 -7.02
C PRO A 210 5.16 -1.16 -6.68
N ALA A 211 4.65 -0.44 -7.69
CA ALA A 211 3.72 0.67 -7.46
C ALA A 211 2.35 0.20 -6.92
N GLN A 212 1.83 -0.95 -7.37
CA GLN A 212 0.60 -1.52 -6.82
C GLN A 212 0.83 -1.96 -5.36
N LEU A 213 1.97 -2.58 -5.05
CA LEU A 213 2.32 -2.98 -3.69
C LEU A 213 2.46 -1.76 -2.76
N ALA A 214 3.13 -0.71 -3.20
CA ALA A 214 3.26 0.54 -2.46
C ALA A 214 1.90 1.19 -2.18
N LEU A 215 1.00 1.20 -3.17
CA LEU A 215 -0.36 1.71 -3.00
C LEU A 215 -1.14 0.89 -1.97
N LEU A 216 -1.08 -0.44 -2.04
CA LEU A 216 -1.74 -1.31 -1.08
C LEU A 216 -1.18 -1.10 0.34
N ARG A 217 0.13 -0.93 0.50
CA ARG A 217 0.75 -0.65 1.80
C ARG A 217 0.34 0.70 2.38
N ALA A 218 0.32 1.75 1.58
CA ALA A 218 -0.19 3.05 2.01
C ALA A 218 -1.69 2.97 2.35
N LEU A 219 -2.46 2.16 1.61
CA LEU A 219 -3.88 1.93 1.89
C LEU A 219 -4.08 1.20 3.23
N ILE A 220 -3.24 0.23 3.60
CA ILE A 220 -3.32 -0.46 4.90
C ILE A 220 -3.28 0.57 6.05
N GLU A 221 -2.36 1.54 5.98
CA GLU A 221 -2.28 2.61 6.97
C GLU A 221 -3.55 3.47 7.00
N CYS A 222 -4.11 3.81 5.83
CA CYS A 222 -5.39 4.53 5.75
C CYS A 222 -6.52 3.72 6.42
N LEU A 223 -6.68 2.45 6.04
CA LEU A 223 -7.72 1.57 6.57
C LEU A 223 -7.59 1.39 8.08
N HIS A 224 -6.37 1.24 8.58
CA HIS A 224 -6.10 1.19 10.01
C HIS A 224 -6.54 2.48 10.70
N GLN A 225 -6.19 3.66 10.16
CA GLN A 225 -6.67 4.94 10.71
C GLN A 225 -8.19 5.00 10.77
N HIS A 226 -8.90 4.63 9.69
CA HIS A 226 -10.37 4.60 9.65
C HIS A 226 -11.01 3.64 10.67
N VAL A 227 -10.33 2.55 11.01
CA VAL A 227 -10.78 1.60 12.06
C VAL A 227 -10.57 2.16 13.46
N GLN A 228 -9.53 2.97 13.67
CA GLN A 228 -9.22 3.60 14.96
C GLN A 228 -9.99 4.90 15.19
N THR A 229 -10.41 5.60 14.13
CA THR A 229 -11.16 6.86 14.25
C THR A 229 -12.47 6.63 15.02
N PRO A 230 -12.78 7.42 16.06
CA PRO A 230 -14.01 7.29 16.81
C PRO A 230 -15.26 7.50 15.93
N PRO A 231 -16.39 6.81 16.22
CA PRO A 231 -17.65 6.96 15.47
C PRO A 231 -18.13 8.39 15.23
N ALA A 232 -17.86 9.31 16.16
CA ALA A 232 -18.29 10.71 16.08
C ALA A 232 -17.53 11.52 15.01
N ASP A 233 -16.31 11.12 14.67
CA ASP A 233 -15.40 11.86 13.78
C ASP A 233 -15.29 11.20 12.39
N GLN A 234 -16.08 10.17 12.14
CA GLN A 234 -16.02 9.39 10.90
C GLN A 234 -16.76 10.09 9.78
N VAL A 235 -16.08 10.22 8.64
CA VAL A 235 -16.66 10.67 7.37
C VAL A 235 -17.10 9.45 6.58
N GLU A 236 -18.28 9.53 5.95
CA GLU A 236 -18.74 8.50 5.04
C GLU A 236 -17.79 8.40 3.84
N ALA A 237 -17.35 7.20 3.51
CA ALA A 237 -16.39 6.93 2.45
C ALA A 237 -16.91 5.78 1.57
N PRO A 238 -16.52 5.75 0.27
CA PRO A 238 -16.99 4.76 -0.69
C PRO A 238 -16.30 3.40 -0.52
N TRP A 239 -16.55 2.76 0.64
CA TRP A 239 -15.93 1.52 1.06
C TRP A 239 -16.10 0.36 0.07
N VAL A 240 -17.32 0.16 -0.45
CA VAL A 240 -17.60 -0.94 -1.38
C VAL A 240 -16.87 -0.70 -2.70
N ALA A 241 -16.89 0.53 -3.22
CA ALA A 241 -16.21 0.88 -4.46
C ALA A 241 -14.69 0.65 -4.38
N ASN A 242 -14.08 0.89 -3.21
CA ASN A 242 -12.64 0.67 -3.02
C ASN A 242 -12.29 -0.78 -2.71
N VAL A 243 -13.09 -1.50 -1.92
CA VAL A 243 -12.75 -2.84 -1.42
C VAL A 243 -13.15 -3.94 -2.40
N ARG A 244 -14.24 -3.80 -3.17
CA ARG A 244 -14.67 -4.83 -4.12
C ARG A 244 -13.59 -5.22 -5.13
N PRO A 245 -12.87 -4.27 -5.77
CA PRO A 245 -11.76 -4.61 -6.67
C PRO A 245 -10.59 -5.33 -5.96
N LEU A 246 -10.39 -5.09 -4.65
CA LEU A 246 -9.38 -5.80 -3.86
C LEU A 246 -9.79 -7.26 -3.62
N ILE A 247 -11.09 -7.51 -3.37
CA ILE A 247 -11.65 -8.86 -3.23
C ILE A 247 -11.40 -9.66 -4.51
N ASP A 248 -11.81 -9.10 -5.65
CA ASP A 248 -11.72 -9.78 -6.94
C ASP A 248 -10.24 -10.12 -7.26
N ARG A 249 -9.32 -9.18 -7.01
CA ARG A 249 -7.88 -9.38 -7.20
C ARG A 249 -7.28 -10.37 -6.22
N ALA A 250 -7.70 -10.36 -4.95
CA ALA A 250 -7.24 -11.31 -3.95
C ALA A 250 -7.64 -12.74 -4.33
N VAL A 251 -8.85 -12.94 -4.84
CA VAL A 251 -9.31 -14.25 -5.33
C VAL A 251 -8.48 -14.70 -6.53
N ALA A 252 -8.32 -13.85 -7.56
CA ALA A 252 -7.54 -14.18 -8.76
C ALA A 252 -6.07 -14.50 -8.44
N LEU A 253 -5.43 -13.69 -7.60
CA LEU A 253 -4.03 -13.87 -7.22
C LEU A 253 -3.84 -15.10 -6.31
N SER A 254 -4.87 -15.47 -5.53
CA SER A 254 -4.86 -16.70 -4.72
C SER A 254 -4.84 -17.94 -5.60
N THR A 255 -5.67 -17.96 -6.66
CA THR A 255 -5.67 -19.04 -7.66
C THR A 255 -4.31 -19.14 -8.35
N TYR A 256 -3.76 -18.00 -8.80
CA TYR A 256 -2.42 -17.98 -9.39
C TYR A 256 -1.33 -18.53 -8.47
N ALA A 257 -1.32 -18.08 -7.21
CA ALA A 257 -0.32 -18.51 -6.24
C ALA A 257 -0.44 -19.99 -5.91
N ALA A 258 -1.67 -20.53 -5.82
CA ALA A 258 -1.92 -21.95 -5.65
C ALA A 258 -1.33 -22.79 -6.79
N GLU A 259 -1.61 -22.41 -8.04
CA GLU A 259 -1.08 -23.08 -9.23
C GLU A 259 0.44 -22.96 -9.31
N SER A 260 0.98 -21.77 -9.04
CA SER A 260 2.42 -21.50 -9.07
C SER A 260 3.18 -22.29 -8.00
N MET A 261 2.62 -22.46 -6.79
CA MET A 261 3.19 -23.34 -5.76
C MET A 261 3.30 -24.79 -6.25
N GLN A 262 2.29 -25.30 -6.96
CA GLN A 262 2.31 -26.65 -7.51
C GLN A 262 3.37 -26.80 -8.61
N GLN A 263 3.45 -25.83 -9.53
CA GLN A 263 4.46 -25.83 -10.60
C GLN A 263 5.88 -25.77 -10.04
N VAL A 264 6.16 -24.86 -9.09
CA VAL A 264 7.48 -24.76 -8.47
C VAL A 264 7.84 -26.05 -7.72
N ALA A 265 6.88 -26.67 -7.02
CA ALA A 265 7.13 -27.92 -6.28
C ALA A 265 7.36 -29.14 -7.20
N ASN A 266 6.65 -29.24 -8.32
CA ASN A 266 6.68 -30.42 -9.19
C ASN A 266 7.71 -30.31 -10.33
N GLU A 267 7.89 -29.12 -10.89
CA GLU A 267 8.62 -28.88 -12.13
C GLU A 267 9.91 -28.07 -11.91
N GLY A 268 10.12 -27.51 -10.72
CA GLY A 268 11.30 -26.69 -10.41
C GLY A 268 11.37 -25.39 -11.20
N THR A 269 10.21 -24.86 -11.62
CA THR A 269 10.09 -23.58 -12.33
C THR A 269 10.59 -22.39 -11.48
N ASP A 270 10.97 -21.29 -12.14
CA ASP A 270 11.37 -20.06 -11.45
C ASP A 270 10.27 -19.53 -10.51
N ALA A 271 10.64 -19.29 -9.24
CA ALA A 271 9.74 -18.86 -8.18
C ALA A 271 9.51 -17.33 -8.15
N GLN A 272 10.13 -16.54 -9.05
CA GLN A 272 9.97 -15.08 -9.05
C GLN A 272 8.51 -14.61 -9.13
N GLY A 273 7.70 -15.26 -9.97
CA GLY A 273 6.27 -14.96 -10.08
C GLY A 273 5.52 -15.25 -8.78
N LEU A 274 5.84 -16.37 -8.12
CA LEU A 274 5.27 -16.75 -6.83
C LEU A 274 5.64 -15.77 -5.72
N VAL A 275 6.88 -15.28 -5.68
CA VAL A 275 7.33 -14.28 -4.69
C VAL A 275 6.54 -12.98 -4.82
N ARG A 276 6.31 -12.49 -6.06
CA ARG A 276 5.52 -11.27 -6.29
C ARG A 276 4.05 -11.47 -5.94
N ALA A 277 3.46 -12.60 -6.32
CA ALA A 277 2.09 -12.94 -5.95
C ALA A 277 1.91 -13.06 -4.44
N TYR A 278 2.88 -13.67 -3.74
CA TYR A 278 2.89 -13.74 -2.29
C TYR A 278 2.89 -12.35 -1.64
N MET A 279 3.78 -11.45 -2.05
CA MET A 279 3.84 -10.09 -1.51
C MET A 279 2.53 -9.32 -1.74
N GLY A 280 1.93 -9.49 -2.92
CA GLY A 280 0.62 -8.97 -3.26
C GLY A 280 -0.50 -9.50 -2.36
N LEU A 281 -0.56 -10.82 -2.18
CA LEU A 281 -1.55 -11.48 -1.33
C LEU A 281 -1.47 -11.05 0.13
N LEU A 282 -0.26 -10.85 0.67
CA LEU A 282 -0.10 -10.33 2.03
C LEU A 282 -0.76 -8.96 2.17
N ALA A 283 -0.44 -8.04 1.26
CA ALA A 283 -0.98 -6.68 1.30
C ALA A 283 -2.50 -6.66 1.06
N LEU A 284 -3.01 -7.45 0.10
CA LEU A 284 -4.44 -7.56 -0.17
C LEU A 284 -5.20 -8.14 1.03
N PHE A 285 -4.74 -9.25 1.61
CA PHE A 285 -5.40 -9.84 2.77
C PHE A 285 -5.36 -8.95 4.01
N GLU A 286 -4.30 -8.16 4.18
CA GLU A 286 -4.25 -7.16 5.25
C GLU A 286 -5.26 -6.03 5.03
N CYS A 287 -5.38 -5.50 3.80
CA CYS A 287 -6.44 -4.56 3.45
C CYS A 287 -7.84 -5.13 3.73
N LEU A 288 -8.12 -6.37 3.27
CA LEU A 288 -9.41 -7.03 3.47
C LEU A 288 -9.68 -7.31 4.96
N HIS A 289 -8.64 -7.63 5.74
CA HIS A 289 -8.76 -7.83 7.18
C HIS A 289 -9.18 -6.54 7.89
N TRP A 290 -8.51 -5.41 7.62
CA TRP A 290 -8.90 -4.11 8.19
C TRP A 290 -10.29 -3.66 7.74
N ALA A 291 -10.63 -3.86 6.47
CA ALA A 291 -11.98 -3.60 5.95
C ALA A 291 -13.05 -4.47 6.64
N GLY A 292 -12.74 -5.74 6.91
CA GLY A 292 -13.59 -6.63 7.69
C GLY A 292 -13.77 -6.16 9.13
N LEU A 293 -12.69 -5.77 9.81
CA LEU A 293 -12.75 -5.21 11.17
C LEU A 293 -13.61 -3.96 11.23
N ARG A 294 -13.47 -3.07 10.24
CA ARG A 294 -14.33 -1.89 10.10
C ARG A 294 -15.80 -2.26 9.97
N ALA A 295 -16.11 -3.18 9.05
CA ALA A 295 -17.47 -3.65 8.84
C ALA A 295 -18.07 -4.24 10.13
N HIS A 296 -17.26 -5.00 10.89
CA HIS A 296 -17.65 -5.53 12.19
C HIS A 296 -18.01 -4.45 13.20
N GLN A 297 -17.22 -3.38 13.31
CA GLN A 297 -17.52 -2.26 14.20
C GLN A 297 -18.86 -1.61 13.86
N ASP A 298 -19.13 -1.41 12.57
CA ASP A 298 -20.35 -0.73 12.10
C ASP A 298 -21.59 -1.60 12.32
N VAL A 299 -21.52 -2.89 11.99
CA VAL A 299 -22.61 -3.84 12.21
C VAL A 299 -22.87 -4.05 13.71
N THR A 300 -21.83 -4.15 14.54
CA THR A 300 -21.96 -4.27 16.01
C THR A 300 -22.64 -3.05 16.61
N ALA A 301 -22.33 -1.86 16.09
CA ALA A 301 -22.96 -0.60 16.49
C ALA A 301 -24.33 -0.36 15.82
N ALA A 302 -24.88 -1.36 15.09
CA ALA A 302 -26.14 -1.28 14.34
C ALA A 302 -26.20 -0.08 13.38
N ARG A 303 -25.07 0.28 12.77
CA ARG A 303 -24.96 1.39 11.81
C ARG A 303 -25.19 0.88 10.39
N THR A 304 -25.98 1.60 9.62
CA THR A 304 -26.24 1.33 8.21
C THR A 304 -25.31 2.18 7.34
N THR A 305 -24.03 1.84 7.34
CA THR A 305 -22.98 2.50 6.54
C THR A 305 -22.59 1.65 5.34
N GLU A 306 -21.91 2.25 4.35
CA GLU A 306 -21.32 1.49 3.25
C GLU A 306 -20.29 0.46 3.75
N ALA A 307 -19.56 0.76 4.83
CA ALA A 307 -18.62 -0.19 5.41
C ALA A 307 -19.31 -1.43 6.01
N ALA A 308 -20.50 -1.28 6.61
CA ALA A 308 -21.29 -2.42 7.08
C ALA A 308 -21.69 -3.37 5.93
N ALA A 309 -21.90 -2.83 4.73
CA ALA A 309 -22.23 -3.62 3.54
C ALA A 309 -21.06 -4.46 3.00
N LEU A 310 -19.83 -4.30 3.52
CA LEU A 310 -18.69 -5.12 3.13
C LEU A 310 -18.74 -6.53 3.68
N LEU A 311 -19.37 -6.74 4.84
CA LEU A 311 -19.29 -8.03 5.54
C LEU A 311 -19.89 -9.18 4.70
N PRO A 312 -21.06 -9.03 4.05
CA PRO A 312 -21.56 -10.02 3.10
C PRO A 312 -20.62 -10.26 1.91
N LEU A 313 -20.01 -9.21 1.36
CA LEU A 313 -19.10 -9.31 0.22
C LEU A 313 -17.84 -10.10 0.56
N LEU A 314 -17.24 -9.83 1.73
CA LEU A 314 -16.05 -10.52 2.21
C LEU A 314 -16.34 -11.99 2.57
N ARG A 315 -17.59 -12.33 2.88
CA ARG A 315 -18.04 -13.69 3.18
C ARG A 315 -18.52 -14.47 1.96
N GLU A 316 -18.39 -13.91 0.75
CA GLU A 316 -18.74 -14.62 -0.48
C GLU A 316 -17.94 -15.94 -0.59
N PRO A 317 -18.55 -17.01 -1.14
CA PRO A 317 -17.90 -18.33 -1.24
C PRO A 317 -16.53 -18.32 -1.94
N ALA A 318 -16.31 -17.38 -2.88
CA ALA A 318 -15.05 -17.24 -3.59
C ALA A 318 -13.91 -16.80 -2.65
N VAL A 319 -14.17 -15.88 -1.71
CA VAL A 319 -13.18 -15.40 -0.74
C VAL A 319 -12.81 -16.52 0.24
N LEU A 320 -13.82 -17.20 0.78
CA LEU A 320 -13.61 -18.34 1.68
C LEU A 320 -12.83 -19.46 0.99
N GLY A 321 -13.19 -19.77 -0.26
CA GLY A 321 -12.49 -20.73 -1.10
C GLY A 321 -11.02 -20.35 -1.33
N ALA A 322 -10.75 -19.09 -1.65
CA ALA A 322 -9.39 -18.58 -1.84
C ALA A 322 -8.54 -18.72 -0.56
N CYS A 323 -9.06 -18.35 0.61
CA CYS A 323 -8.34 -18.52 1.88
C CYS A 323 -8.02 -20.00 2.15
N ILE A 324 -9.01 -20.89 2.02
CA ILE A 324 -8.84 -22.32 2.33
C ILE A 324 -7.86 -22.98 1.36
N GLU A 325 -7.99 -22.71 0.07
CA GLU A 325 -7.11 -23.29 -0.94
C GLU A 325 -5.67 -22.83 -0.73
N LEU A 326 -5.44 -21.55 -0.40
CA LEU A 326 -4.09 -21.08 -0.06
C LEU A 326 -3.54 -21.74 1.20
N LEU A 327 -4.33 -21.94 2.26
CA LEU A 327 -3.88 -22.65 3.46
C LEU A 327 -3.41 -24.07 3.11
N ARG A 328 -4.19 -24.77 2.29
CA ARG A 328 -3.91 -26.14 1.83
C ARG A 328 -2.64 -26.19 0.98
N GLN A 329 -2.56 -25.36 -0.05
CA GLN A 329 -1.41 -25.35 -0.95
C GLN A 329 -0.14 -24.88 -0.26
N ALA A 330 -0.21 -23.82 0.56
CA ALA A 330 0.94 -23.35 1.33
C ALA A 330 1.44 -24.40 2.34
N ARG A 331 0.55 -25.23 2.90
CA ARG A 331 0.94 -26.35 3.76
C ARG A 331 1.65 -27.44 2.98
N SER A 332 1.17 -27.80 1.79
CA SER A 332 1.84 -28.77 0.93
C SER A 332 3.20 -28.25 0.45
N PHE A 333 3.25 -26.97 0.08
CA PHE A 333 4.45 -26.30 -0.43
C PHE A 333 5.53 -26.17 0.65
N TYR A 334 5.15 -25.81 1.87
CA TYR A 334 6.07 -25.68 3.00
C TYR A 334 5.44 -26.33 4.25
N PRO A 335 5.63 -27.64 4.44
CA PRO A 335 5.08 -28.37 5.59
C PRO A 335 5.60 -27.83 6.93
N PRO A 336 4.81 -27.91 8.01
CA PRO A 336 5.24 -27.46 9.33
C PRO A 336 6.46 -28.26 9.80
N LYS A 337 7.43 -27.57 10.42
CA LYS A 337 8.61 -28.21 11.02
C LYS A 337 8.45 -28.30 12.53
N ALA A 338 8.41 -29.53 13.04
CA ALA A 338 8.35 -29.78 14.47
C ALA A 338 9.65 -29.33 15.16
N PRO A 339 9.59 -28.61 16.30
CA PRO A 339 10.77 -28.17 17.04
C PRO A 339 11.58 -29.30 17.68
N PHE A 340 10.98 -30.49 17.75
CA PHE A 340 11.59 -31.67 18.33
C PHE A 340 11.76 -32.72 17.23
N ALA A 341 12.83 -32.59 16.44
CA ALA A 341 13.26 -33.65 15.55
C ALA A 341 14.07 -34.69 16.36
N PRO A 342 13.79 -36.00 16.25
CA PRO A 342 14.65 -37.01 16.83
C PRO A 342 16.00 -36.96 16.13
N THR A 343 17.04 -36.45 16.79
CA THR A 343 18.41 -36.61 16.33
C THR A 343 18.79 -38.09 16.45
N SER A 344 19.50 -38.62 15.46
CA SER A 344 20.07 -39.98 15.45
C SER A 344 21.17 -40.19 16.51
N ALA A 345 21.28 -39.30 17.49
CA ALA A 345 22.16 -39.43 18.63
C ALA A 345 21.35 -40.03 19.79
N SER A 346 21.85 -41.08 20.41
CA SER A 346 21.24 -41.72 21.58
C SER A 346 21.08 -40.70 22.71
N VAL A 347 19.88 -40.13 22.86
CA VAL A 347 19.54 -39.29 24.00
C VAL A 347 18.96 -40.19 25.10
N PRO A 348 19.38 -40.04 26.37
CA PRO A 348 18.79 -40.80 27.48
C PRO A 348 17.28 -40.63 27.53
N GLU A 349 16.60 -41.72 27.87
CA GLU A 349 15.14 -41.86 27.92
C GLU A 349 14.51 -40.70 28.73
N GLY A 350 13.72 -39.85 28.05
CA GLY A 350 13.00 -38.72 28.65
C GLY A 350 13.44 -37.31 28.24
N HIS A 351 14.49 -37.15 27.41
CA HIS A 351 14.93 -35.83 26.95
C HIS A 351 15.00 -35.75 25.41
N ALA A 352 14.19 -34.91 24.78
CA ALA A 352 14.41 -34.47 23.40
C ALA A 352 15.45 -33.34 23.43
N GLN A 353 16.58 -33.49 22.72
CA GLN A 353 17.48 -32.37 22.48
C GLN A 353 16.76 -31.37 21.57
N SER A 354 16.33 -30.24 22.14
CA SER A 354 15.74 -29.14 21.38
C SER A 354 16.86 -28.45 20.60
N ALA A 355 17.00 -28.76 19.32
CA ALA A 355 17.76 -27.92 18.40
C ALA A 355 16.85 -26.77 17.97
N LEU A 356 16.64 -25.78 18.86
CA LEU A 356 16.15 -24.47 18.46
C LEU A 356 17.18 -23.92 17.48
N HIS A 357 16.96 -24.07 16.17
CA HIS A 357 17.63 -23.41 15.01
C HIS A 357 17.42 -24.30 13.76
N THR A 358 16.19 -24.41 13.27
CA THR A 358 15.98 -24.96 11.91
C THR A 358 16.48 -23.97 10.87
N LYS A 359 17.34 -24.47 9.96
CA LYS A 359 17.62 -23.77 8.70
C LYS A 359 16.38 -23.89 7.80
N GLU A 360 16.05 -22.82 7.08
CA GLU A 360 15.11 -22.91 5.95
C GLU A 360 15.60 -24.03 5.00
N PRO A 361 14.69 -24.83 4.39
CA PRO A 361 15.07 -25.81 3.38
C PRO A 361 15.93 -25.13 2.30
N ASP A 362 17.12 -25.69 2.07
CA ASP A 362 18.04 -25.25 1.02
C ASP A 362 17.67 -25.90 -0.32
N ASP A 363 16.38 -25.86 -0.65
CA ASP A 363 15.80 -26.50 -1.86
C ASP A 363 15.32 -25.47 -2.90
N GLY A 364 15.73 -24.21 -2.74
CA GLY A 364 15.44 -23.12 -3.68
C GLY A 364 14.02 -22.56 -3.58
N ARG A 365 13.14 -23.12 -2.75
CA ARG A 365 11.77 -22.61 -2.56
C ARG A 365 11.74 -21.38 -1.63
N PRO A 366 10.93 -20.35 -1.94
CA PRO A 366 10.75 -19.23 -1.03
C PRO A 366 9.98 -19.67 0.24
N GLY A 367 10.38 -19.19 1.43
CA GLY A 367 9.83 -19.65 2.70
C GLY A 367 8.37 -19.27 3.00
N LEU A 368 7.75 -18.36 2.24
CA LEU A 368 6.37 -17.85 2.32
C LEU A 368 5.68 -17.88 3.72
N PRO A 369 6.36 -17.54 4.84
CA PRO A 369 5.89 -17.98 6.16
C PRO A 369 4.64 -17.24 6.63
N ARG A 370 4.39 -16.04 6.09
CA ARG A 370 3.28 -15.18 6.53
C ARG A 370 1.98 -15.43 5.79
N LEU A 371 1.99 -16.17 4.67
CA LEU A 371 0.78 -16.34 3.83
C LEU A 371 -0.33 -17.05 4.60
N LYS A 372 0.04 -18.16 5.27
CA LYS A 372 -0.88 -18.94 6.09
C LYS A 372 -1.49 -18.08 7.20
N ARG A 373 -0.68 -17.21 7.81
CA ARG A 373 -1.11 -16.31 8.89
C ARG A 373 -2.14 -15.31 8.38
N SER A 374 -1.87 -14.62 7.27
CA SER A 374 -2.78 -13.60 6.72
C SER A 374 -4.12 -14.20 6.30
N ALA A 375 -4.11 -15.35 5.61
CA ALA A 375 -5.34 -16.05 5.23
C ALA A 375 -6.16 -16.48 6.46
N LEU A 376 -5.49 -16.93 7.52
CA LEU A 376 -6.11 -17.37 8.76
C LEU A 376 -6.67 -16.22 9.60
N GLN A 377 -5.99 -15.07 9.63
CA GLN A 377 -6.48 -13.85 10.27
C GLN A 377 -7.75 -13.34 9.57
N LEU A 378 -7.77 -13.31 8.24
CA LEU A 378 -8.97 -12.95 7.49
C LEU A 378 -10.10 -13.94 7.77
N LEU A 379 -9.86 -15.24 7.66
CA LEU A 379 -10.85 -16.27 7.95
C LEU A 379 -11.39 -16.19 9.39
N GLY A 380 -10.52 -15.91 10.36
CA GLY A 380 -10.88 -15.69 11.76
C GLY A 380 -11.79 -14.49 11.97
N THR A 381 -11.51 -13.37 11.28
CA THR A 381 -12.40 -12.19 11.26
C THR A 381 -13.74 -12.52 10.64
N LEU A 382 -13.77 -13.14 9.47
CA LEU A 382 -15.02 -13.42 8.73
C LEU A 382 -15.94 -14.42 9.42
N SER A 383 -15.39 -15.31 10.25
CA SER A 383 -16.15 -16.27 11.06
C SER A 383 -16.57 -15.73 12.43
N PHE A 384 -16.14 -14.52 12.80
CA PHE A 384 -16.57 -13.87 14.03
C PHE A 384 -17.97 -13.26 13.86
N PRO A 385 -18.87 -13.32 14.87
CA PRO A 385 -20.17 -12.66 14.80
C PRO A 385 -20.09 -11.16 15.11
N ALA A 386 -20.64 -10.33 14.23
CA ALA A 386 -20.80 -8.89 14.43
C ALA A 386 -22.02 -8.51 15.31
N GLY A 387 -22.60 -9.47 16.04
CA GLY A 387 -23.81 -9.30 16.83
C GLY A 387 -24.73 -10.52 16.76
N SER A 388 -25.85 -10.50 17.49
CA SER A 388 -26.81 -11.60 17.48
C SER A 388 -27.51 -11.78 16.13
N HIS A 389 -27.80 -10.68 15.44
CA HIS A 389 -28.45 -10.67 14.13
C HIS A 389 -27.55 -11.19 12.99
N ASP A 390 -26.22 -11.18 13.18
CA ASP A 390 -25.22 -11.64 12.22
C ASP A 390 -24.98 -13.17 12.29
N ARG A 391 -25.52 -13.85 13.30
CA ARG A 391 -25.31 -15.29 13.54
C ARG A 391 -25.69 -16.18 12.36
N PRO A 392 -26.79 -15.95 11.61
CA PRO A 392 -27.10 -16.75 10.42
C PRO A 392 -26.01 -16.65 9.35
N ALA A 393 -25.52 -15.43 9.05
CA ALA A 393 -24.46 -15.24 8.06
C ALA A 393 -23.14 -15.90 8.51
N VAL A 394 -22.82 -15.84 9.81
CA VAL A 394 -21.67 -16.59 10.36
C VAL A 394 -21.86 -18.10 10.23
N ARG A 395 -23.08 -18.62 10.44
CA ARG A 395 -23.36 -20.04 10.24
C ARG A 395 -23.05 -20.44 8.81
N ASP A 396 -23.46 -19.65 7.82
CA ASP A 396 -23.18 -19.92 6.41
C ASP A 396 -21.67 -19.98 6.13
N VAL A 397 -20.88 -19.07 6.72
CA VAL A 397 -19.41 -19.11 6.65
C VAL A 397 -18.86 -20.39 7.27
N GLN A 398 -19.29 -20.74 8.48
CA GLN A 398 -18.82 -21.94 9.18
C GLN A 398 -19.12 -23.22 8.40
N ASP A 399 -20.35 -23.32 7.88
CA ASP A 399 -20.81 -24.47 7.11
C ASP A 399 -20.05 -24.57 5.79
N ARG A 400 -19.83 -23.44 5.11
CA ARG A 400 -19.04 -23.40 3.88
C ARG A 400 -17.59 -23.81 4.11
N VAL A 401 -16.97 -23.34 5.19
CA VAL A 401 -15.59 -23.72 5.56
C VAL A 401 -15.50 -25.21 5.86
N ARG A 402 -16.50 -25.77 6.56
CA ARG A 402 -16.59 -27.22 6.80
C ARG A 402 -16.67 -28.01 5.49
N GLU A 403 -17.60 -27.63 4.61
CA GLU A 403 -17.84 -28.31 3.32
C GLU A 403 -16.61 -28.30 2.40
N LEU A 404 -15.82 -27.23 2.45
CA LEU A 404 -14.57 -27.11 1.70
C LEU A 404 -13.39 -27.86 2.33
N GLY A 405 -13.61 -28.59 3.43
CA GLY A 405 -12.55 -29.29 4.19
C GLY A 405 -11.67 -28.36 5.03
N GLY A 406 -11.98 -27.07 5.07
CA GLY A 406 -11.15 -26.04 5.70
C GLY A 406 -10.98 -26.20 7.21
N LEU A 407 -11.91 -26.87 7.91
CA LEU A 407 -11.74 -27.18 9.34
C LEU A 407 -10.49 -28.04 9.60
N ILE A 408 -10.22 -29.01 8.74
CA ILE A 408 -9.05 -29.90 8.86
C ILE A 408 -7.78 -29.11 8.53
N ASP A 409 -7.84 -28.27 7.50
CA ASP A 409 -6.73 -27.39 7.11
C ASP A 409 -6.34 -26.45 8.25
N VAL A 410 -7.31 -25.78 8.88
CA VAL A 410 -7.05 -24.89 10.04
C VAL A 410 -6.58 -25.70 11.26
N LEU A 411 -7.19 -26.85 11.56
CA LEU A 411 -6.77 -27.70 12.69
C LEU A 411 -5.30 -28.12 12.56
N SER A 412 -4.84 -28.41 11.35
CA SER A 412 -3.45 -28.80 11.10
C SER A 412 -2.42 -27.73 11.45
N LEU A 413 -2.85 -26.45 11.47
CA LEU A 413 -2.00 -25.31 11.84
C LEU A 413 -1.90 -25.10 13.36
N THR A 414 -2.51 -25.98 14.17
CA THR A 414 -2.35 -25.98 15.63
C THR A 414 -1.13 -26.75 16.11
N ALA A 415 -0.47 -27.48 15.21
CA ALA A 415 0.84 -28.10 15.47
C ALA A 415 1.92 -27.03 15.65
N LEU A 416 2.97 -27.36 16.42
CA LEU A 416 4.13 -26.48 16.56
C LEU A 416 4.88 -26.40 15.22
N ASP A 417 5.14 -25.17 14.77
CA ASP A 417 5.89 -24.86 13.56
C ASP A 417 6.97 -23.82 13.88
N GLU A 418 8.24 -24.22 13.85
CA GLU A 418 9.36 -23.30 14.13
C GLU A 418 9.44 -22.15 13.14
N LEU A 419 8.94 -22.34 11.92
CA LEU A 419 8.95 -21.35 10.85
C LEU A 419 7.83 -20.32 11.00
N ASN A 420 6.83 -20.61 11.85
CA ASN A 420 5.75 -19.70 12.15
C ASN A 420 5.31 -19.81 13.62
N PRO A 421 6.09 -19.26 14.56
CA PRO A 421 5.90 -19.48 16.00
C PRO A 421 4.52 -19.10 16.55
N TYR A 422 3.82 -18.18 15.89
CA TYR A 422 2.53 -17.66 16.33
C TYR A 422 1.33 -18.19 15.52
N ILE A 423 1.54 -19.14 14.60
CA ILE A 423 0.45 -19.64 13.75
C ILE A 423 -0.62 -20.38 14.56
N ARG A 424 -0.21 -21.05 15.64
CA ARG A 424 -1.08 -21.85 16.48
C ARG A 424 -2.14 -20.98 17.15
N GLU A 425 -1.77 -19.81 17.65
CA GLU A 425 -2.67 -18.87 18.33
C GLU A 425 -3.74 -18.36 17.36
N HIS A 426 -3.34 -18.00 16.14
CA HIS A 426 -4.28 -17.63 15.08
C HIS A 426 -5.20 -18.79 14.69
N ALA A 427 -4.68 -20.02 14.64
CA ALA A 427 -5.46 -21.22 14.30
C ALA A 427 -6.50 -21.53 15.37
N VAL A 428 -6.11 -21.48 16.66
CA VAL A 428 -7.02 -21.67 17.78
C VAL A 428 -8.11 -20.61 17.79
N PHE A 429 -7.78 -19.35 17.52
CA PHE A 429 -8.76 -18.27 17.43
C PHE A 429 -9.77 -18.52 16.29
N ALA A 430 -9.29 -18.83 15.08
CA ALA A 430 -10.16 -19.14 13.96
C ALA A 430 -11.04 -20.38 14.21
N LEU A 431 -10.47 -21.46 14.78
CA LEU A 431 -11.22 -22.67 15.13
C LEU A 431 -12.32 -22.39 16.13
N ARG A 432 -12.04 -21.58 17.16
CA ARG A 432 -13.07 -21.18 18.13
C ARG A 432 -14.26 -20.57 17.39
N ASN A 433 -14.01 -19.60 16.51
CA ASN A 433 -15.06 -18.91 15.75
C ASN A 433 -15.79 -19.87 14.80
N LEU A 434 -15.06 -20.77 14.14
CA LEU A 434 -15.62 -21.75 13.21
C LEU A 434 -16.49 -22.83 13.87
N LEU A 435 -16.21 -23.15 15.14
CA LEU A 435 -16.91 -24.18 15.91
C LEU A 435 -17.98 -23.60 16.83
N GLU A 436 -17.95 -22.31 17.13
CA GLU A 436 -18.84 -21.70 18.11
C GLU A 436 -20.30 -21.89 17.70
N GLN A 437 -21.04 -22.57 18.59
CA GLN A 437 -22.46 -22.93 18.40
C GLN A 437 -22.74 -23.74 17.13
N ASN A 438 -21.75 -24.37 16.46
CA ASN A 438 -21.95 -25.17 15.26
C ASN A 438 -21.81 -26.67 15.56
N ALA A 439 -22.93 -27.34 15.84
CA ALA A 439 -22.93 -28.76 16.20
C ALA A 439 -22.36 -29.67 15.10
N ALA A 440 -22.64 -29.37 13.82
CA ALA A 440 -22.16 -30.18 12.71
C ALA A 440 -20.63 -30.05 12.53
N SER A 441 -20.08 -28.84 12.67
CA SER A 441 -18.63 -28.63 12.64
C SER A 441 -17.95 -29.24 13.87
N GLN A 442 -18.56 -29.17 15.05
CA GLN A 442 -18.07 -29.84 16.27
C GLN A 442 -18.09 -31.37 16.15
N ALA A 443 -19.13 -31.93 15.55
CA ALA A 443 -19.24 -33.36 15.31
C ALA A 443 -18.12 -33.85 14.38
N LEU A 444 -17.87 -33.15 13.28
CA LEU A 444 -16.76 -33.48 12.37
C LEU A 444 -15.41 -33.50 13.10
N VAL A 445 -15.11 -32.49 13.93
CA VAL A 445 -13.86 -32.45 14.70
C VAL A 445 -13.79 -33.61 15.71
N LYS A 446 -14.91 -34.00 16.32
CA LYS A 446 -14.97 -35.11 17.28
C LYS A 446 -14.72 -36.47 16.62
N GLU A 447 -15.07 -36.63 15.35
CA GLU A 447 -14.83 -37.85 14.58
C GLU A 447 -13.36 -38.02 14.16
N LEU A 448 -12.56 -36.95 14.21
CA LEU A 448 -11.13 -37.03 13.93
C LEU A 448 -10.41 -37.79 15.05
N GLN A 449 -9.93 -38.99 14.73
CA GLN A 449 -9.08 -39.75 15.64
C GLN A 449 -7.64 -39.25 15.58
N PRO A 450 -6.92 -39.15 16.71
CA PRO A 450 -5.48 -38.96 16.69
C PRO A 450 -4.85 -40.10 15.88
N MET A 451 -4.00 -39.78 14.90
CA MET A 451 -3.22 -40.84 14.27
C MET A 451 -2.36 -41.50 15.36
N PRO A 452 -2.40 -42.84 15.50
CA PRO A 452 -1.52 -43.52 16.44
C PRO A 452 -0.09 -43.13 16.07
N SER A 453 0.66 -42.61 17.04
CA SER A 453 2.08 -42.37 16.86
C SER A 453 2.70 -43.69 16.40
N SER A 454 3.19 -43.74 15.17
CA SER A 454 3.92 -44.89 14.64
C SER A 454 5.24 -44.99 15.41
N GLY A 455 5.16 -45.57 16.61
CA GLY A 455 6.30 -46.10 17.33
C GLY A 455 6.62 -47.46 16.71
N SER A 456 7.60 -47.45 15.82
CA SER A 456 8.34 -48.63 15.37
C SER A 456 9.75 -48.20 15.00
#